data_AF-A0A257CQN5-F1
#
_entry.id   AF-A0A257CQN5-F1
#
_cell.length_a   1.000
_cell.length_b   1.000
_cell.length_c   1.000
_cell.angle_alpha   90.00
_cell.angle_beta   90.00
_cell.angle_gamma   90.00
#
_symmetry.space_group_name_H-M   'P 1'
#
loop_
_entity.id
_entity.type
_entity.pdbx_description
1 polymer ?
#
loop_
_entity_poly.entity_id
_entity_poly.type
_entity_poly.pdbx_seq_one_letter_code
_entity_poly.pdbx_strand_id
1 'polypeptide(L)'
;MQTQLKPAVALCIAFAGARIESSATTAITSKGAAMAIISGKFGGSENITGTSGDDTIFPFTGFDLIDGGGGLDTVSAAFSRGNVAFLKRSGLTVMELVSGASSANTEWRLKNVERVSFDDGAVALDLTPTQAAGKAALLIGAAAGAATLKDQLTTGAVIRYFDSGASLLDGATALVNSGIIASFAGGSDNTSFVNLVYRNLFDALPSTAVAAELASLLDNNTYTQASMLAAIAGLQANQDHIQLVGLQTSGLYFL
;
A
#
# COMPACT_ATOMS: atom_id res chain seq x y z
N MET A 1 16.57 10.27 28.29
CA MET A 1 15.20 9.78 28.04
C MET A 1 14.92 10.02 26.56
N GLN A 2 15.16 9.03 25.69
CA GLN A 2 14.82 9.20 24.27
C GLN A 2 13.30 9.11 24.15
N THR A 3 12.67 10.19 23.71
CA THR A 3 11.26 10.20 23.31
C THR A 3 11.09 9.20 22.16
N GLN A 4 10.55 8.02 22.46
CA GLN A 4 10.15 7.04 21.45
C GLN A 4 9.19 7.72 20.47
N LEU A 5 9.56 7.78 19.19
CA LEU A 5 8.68 8.29 18.15
C LEU A 5 7.46 7.37 18.01
N LYS A 6 6.28 7.96 17.76
CA LYS A 6 5.08 7.18 17.46
C LYS A 6 5.33 6.31 16.21
N PRO A 7 4.79 5.07 16.15
CA PRO A 7 5.09 4.14 15.07
C PRO A 7 4.91 4.69 13.66
N ALA A 8 3.83 5.45 13.44
CA ALA A 8 3.56 6.12 12.18
C ALA A 8 4.69 7.06 11.72
N VAL A 9 5.17 7.93 12.62
CA VAL A 9 6.20 8.94 12.28
C VAL A 9 7.53 8.27 11.95
N ALA A 10 7.92 7.24 12.71
CA ALA A 10 9.15 6.51 12.45
C ALA A 10 9.10 5.82 11.08
N LEU A 11 7.98 5.16 10.76
CA LEU A 11 7.83 4.43 9.50
C LEU A 11 7.89 5.37 8.29
N CYS A 12 7.23 6.53 8.38
CA CYS A 12 7.30 7.56 7.36
C CYS A 12 8.75 8.04 7.11
N ILE A 13 9.53 8.24 8.17
CA ILE A 13 10.93 8.68 8.08
C ILE A 13 11.81 7.61 7.41
N ALA A 14 11.65 6.33 7.77
CA ALA A 14 12.43 5.26 7.16
C ALA A 14 12.22 5.19 5.65
N PHE A 15 10.98 5.23 5.18
CA PHE A 15 10.70 5.12 3.75
C PHE A 15 11.02 6.40 2.97
N ALA A 16 11.00 7.58 3.61
CA ALA A 16 11.50 8.80 2.99
C ALA A 16 13.02 8.76 2.74
N GLY A 17 13.78 8.00 3.56
CA GLY A 17 15.23 7.84 3.43
C GLY A 17 15.70 6.56 2.73
N ALA A 18 14.83 5.55 2.61
CA ALA A 18 15.17 4.26 2.02
C ALA A 18 15.38 4.38 0.50
N ARG A 19 16.51 3.86 0.02
CA ARG A 19 16.79 3.69 -1.41
C ARG A 19 16.85 2.19 -1.70
N ILE A 20 16.33 1.76 -2.85
CA ILE A 20 16.56 0.40 -3.34
C ILE A 20 18.03 0.31 -3.76
N GLU A 21 18.88 -0.26 -2.90
CA GLU A 21 20.24 -0.64 -3.29
C GLU A 21 20.17 -1.90 -4.14
N SER A 22 20.01 -1.72 -5.45
CA SER A 22 20.05 -2.83 -6.39
C SER A 22 21.47 -3.43 -6.46
N SER A 23 21.61 -4.70 -6.05
CA SER A 23 22.82 -5.51 -6.28
C SER A 23 22.95 -5.98 -7.75
N ALA A 24 21.93 -5.73 -8.58
CA ALA A 24 21.94 -6.09 -9.98
C ALA A 24 21.88 -4.84 -10.86
N THR A 25 22.99 -4.52 -11.52
CA THR A 25 22.98 -3.67 -12.72
C THR A 25 22.37 -4.47 -13.87
N THR A 26 21.09 -4.78 -13.78
CA THR A 26 20.32 -5.18 -14.96
C THR A 26 20.08 -3.91 -15.75
N ALA A 27 20.62 -3.83 -16.97
CA ALA A 27 20.35 -2.73 -17.87
C ALA A 27 18.83 -2.53 -17.96
N ILE A 28 18.34 -1.44 -17.36
CA ILE A 28 16.96 -0.99 -17.52
C ILE A 28 16.85 -0.56 -18.97
N THR A 29 16.49 -1.52 -19.83
CA THR A 29 15.97 -1.19 -21.15
C THR A 29 14.53 -0.77 -20.92
N SER A 30 14.32 0.36 -20.25
CA SER A 30 13.03 1.03 -20.29
C SER A 30 12.90 1.53 -21.72
N LYS A 31 12.36 0.69 -22.60
CA LYS A 31 11.50 1.22 -23.65
C LYS A 31 10.29 1.77 -22.91
N GLY A 32 10.49 2.91 -22.23
CA GLY A 32 9.49 3.54 -21.39
C GLY A 32 8.29 3.74 -22.27
N ALA A 33 7.21 3.04 -21.93
CA ALA A 33 5.95 3.33 -22.56
C ALA A 33 5.64 4.80 -22.28
N ALA A 34 5.20 5.51 -23.31
CA ALA A 34 5.00 6.95 -23.20
C ALA A 34 3.80 7.23 -22.30
N MET A 35 4.04 7.83 -21.13
CA MET A 35 3.00 8.43 -20.31
C MET A 35 2.14 9.39 -21.13
N ALA A 36 0.84 9.42 -20.86
CA ALA A 36 -0.11 10.30 -21.50
C ALA A 36 -0.90 11.11 -20.46
N ILE A 37 -1.31 12.31 -20.87
CA ILE A 37 -2.37 13.07 -20.22
C ILE A 37 -3.62 12.90 -21.06
N ILE A 38 -4.64 12.27 -20.49
CA ILE A 38 -5.86 11.89 -21.21
C ILE A 38 -7.03 12.65 -20.60
N SER A 39 -7.90 13.21 -21.44
CA SER A 39 -9.06 13.98 -21.00
C SER A 39 -10.34 13.44 -21.62
N GLY A 40 -11.34 13.16 -20.78
CA GLY A 40 -12.72 12.89 -21.18
C GLY A 40 -13.50 14.19 -21.38
N LYS A 41 -14.82 14.10 -21.26
CA LYS A 41 -15.77 15.21 -21.44
C LYS A 41 -16.64 15.40 -20.21
N PHE A 42 -17.27 16.57 -20.14
CA PHE A 42 -18.34 16.78 -19.19
C PHE A 42 -19.64 16.11 -19.66
N GLY A 43 -20.01 15.02 -19.00
CA GLY A 43 -21.28 14.31 -19.16
C GLY A 43 -21.26 13.28 -20.30
N GLY A 44 -22.26 12.41 -20.29
CA GLY A 44 -22.35 11.30 -21.24
C GLY A 44 -21.67 10.03 -20.72
N SER A 45 -21.30 9.13 -21.63
CA SER A 45 -20.61 7.89 -21.32
C SER A 45 -19.47 7.69 -22.31
N GLU A 46 -18.25 7.52 -21.81
CA GLU A 46 -17.07 7.33 -22.65
C GLU A 46 -16.35 6.02 -22.32
N ASN A 47 -15.64 5.50 -23.33
CA ASN A 47 -14.63 4.48 -23.12
C ASN A 47 -13.27 5.17 -23.24
N ILE A 48 -12.58 5.32 -22.12
CA ILE A 48 -11.28 5.96 -22.02
C ILE A 48 -10.23 4.85 -21.86
N THR A 49 -9.22 4.85 -22.71
CA THR A 49 -8.15 3.85 -22.70
C THR A 49 -6.81 4.55 -22.63
N GLY A 50 -6.02 4.17 -21.62
CA GLY A 50 -4.65 4.58 -21.45
C GLY A 50 -3.68 3.80 -22.32
N THR A 51 -2.42 3.87 -21.92
CA THR A 51 -1.27 3.37 -22.64
C THR A 51 -0.66 2.20 -21.85
N SER A 52 0.62 1.91 -22.08
CA SER A 52 1.35 0.96 -21.22
C SER A 52 2.34 1.66 -20.29
N GLY A 53 2.25 2.99 -20.18
CA GLY A 53 3.04 3.82 -19.26
C GLY A 53 2.14 4.57 -18.29
N ASP A 54 2.75 5.23 -17.32
CA ASP A 54 2.05 5.87 -16.20
C ASP A 54 1.20 7.07 -16.65
N ASP A 55 -0.11 6.87 -16.83
CA ASP A 55 -0.99 7.90 -17.37
C ASP A 55 -1.65 8.74 -16.27
N THR A 56 -1.94 10.00 -16.60
CA THR A 56 -2.86 10.84 -15.83
C THR A 56 -4.14 11.05 -16.62
N ILE A 57 -5.25 10.58 -16.07
CA ILE A 57 -6.55 10.56 -16.74
C ILE A 57 -7.49 11.53 -16.02
N PHE A 58 -8.10 12.45 -16.77
CA PHE A 58 -9.09 13.41 -16.32
C PHE A 58 -10.44 13.07 -16.98
N PRO A 59 -11.27 12.21 -16.38
CA PRO A 59 -12.53 11.79 -17.02
C PRO A 59 -13.56 12.93 -17.06
N PHE A 60 -13.48 13.85 -16.10
CA PHE A 60 -14.56 14.79 -15.76
C PHE A 60 -15.86 14.05 -15.41
N THR A 61 -17.02 14.66 -15.56
CA THR A 61 -18.29 14.07 -15.09
C THR A 61 -18.86 13.10 -16.12
N GLY A 62 -19.65 12.11 -15.71
CA GLY A 62 -20.30 11.18 -16.64
C GLY A 62 -20.24 9.73 -16.18
N PHE A 63 -20.54 8.82 -17.10
CA PHE A 63 -20.64 7.37 -16.89
C PHE A 63 -19.55 6.64 -17.68
N ASP A 64 -18.32 6.73 -17.21
CA ASP A 64 -17.16 6.33 -18.01
C ASP A 64 -16.69 4.92 -17.66
N LEU A 65 -16.20 4.23 -18.69
CA LEU A 65 -15.38 3.03 -18.54
C LEU A 65 -13.94 3.42 -18.82
N ILE A 66 -13.08 3.27 -17.83
CA ILE A 66 -11.69 3.72 -17.87
C ILE A 66 -10.80 2.48 -17.70
N ASP A 67 -9.96 2.23 -18.70
CA ASP A 67 -8.89 1.24 -18.66
C ASP A 67 -7.55 1.98 -18.69
N GLY A 68 -6.82 2.05 -17.58
CA GLY A 68 -5.51 2.72 -17.53
C GLY A 68 -4.45 2.02 -18.38
N GLY A 69 -4.62 0.70 -18.57
CA GLY A 69 -3.72 -0.11 -19.37
C GLY A 69 -2.63 -0.72 -18.50
N GLY A 70 -1.38 -0.30 -18.68
CA GLY A 70 -0.27 -0.73 -17.84
C GLY A 70 0.55 0.45 -17.37
N GLY A 71 1.27 0.29 -16.28
CA GLY A 71 1.96 1.40 -15.62
C GLY A 71 1.33 1.68 -14.26
N LEU A 72 1.65 2.84 -13.69
CA LEU A 72 1.04 3.40 -12.49
C LEU A 72 0.04 4.49 -12.92
N ASP A 73 -1.19 4.10 -13.18
CA ASP A 73 -2.20 4.99 -13.74
C ASP A 73 -2.96 5.74 -12.66
N THR A 74 -3.13 7.05 -12.87
CA THR A 74 -3.84 7.95 -11.95
C THR A 74 -5.06 8.58 -12.61
N VAL A 75 -6.23 8.31 -12.04
CA VAL A 75 -7.46 9.04 -12.38
C VAL A 75 -7.61 10.24 -11.44
N SER A 76 -7.69 11.44 -12.01
CA SER A 76 -7.86 12.68 -11.27
C SER A 76 -9.35 12.99 -11.07
N ALA A 77 -9.80 12.91 -9.83
CA ALA A 77 -11.12 13.32 -9.38
C ALA A 77 -11.07 14.73 -8.79
N ALA A 78 -11.76 15.68 -9.43
CA ALA A 78 -11.99 17.02 -8.90
C ALA A 78 -13.12 17.02 -7.84
N PHE A 79 -13.00 16.13 -6.87
CA PHE A 79 -13.92 15.94 -5.75
C PHE A 79 -13.10 15.72 -4.47
N SER A 80 -13.72 15.97 -3.31
CA SER A 80 -13.20 15.45 -2.03
C SER A 80 -13.45 13.94 -1.94
N ARG A 81 -12.52 13.19 -1.34
CA ARG A 81 -12.68 11.75 -1.10
C ARG A 81 -13.95 11.43 -0.32
N GLY A 82 -14.38 12.32 0.59
CA GLY A 82 -15.60 12.13 1.39
C GLY A 82 -16.90 12.13 0.57
N ASN A 83 -16.85 12.64 -0.66
CA ASN A 83 -18.00 12.75 -1.56
C ASN A 83 -18.18 11.55 -2.49
N VAL A 84 -17.30 10.55 -2.41
CA VAL A 84 -17.34 9.37 -3.28
C VAL A 84 -17.43 8.06 -2.51
N ALA A 85 -18.09 7.08 -3.12
CA ALA A 85 -18.09 5.70 -2.69
C ALA A 85 -17.33 4.83 -3.71
N PHE A 86 -16.69 3.77 -3.20
CA PHE A 86 -16.05 2.74 -4.01
C PHE A 86 -16.77 1.41 -3.80
N LEU A 87 -17.00 0.70 -4.90
CA LEU A 87 -17.64 -0.61 -4.93
C LEU A 87 -16.91 -1.52 -5.92
N LYS A 88 -17.16 -2.83 -5.82
CA LYS A 88 -16.77 -3.79 -6.85
C LYS A 88 -18.01 -4.28 -7.59
N ARG A 89 -18.03 -4.13 -8.92
CA ARG A 89 -19.10 -4.65 -9.79
C ARG A 89 -18.48 -5.32 -11.01
N SER A 90 -18.79 -6.59 -11.24
CA SER A 90 -18.34 -7.36 -12.42
C SER A 90 -16.81 -7.33 -12.64
N GLY A 91 -16.02 -7.39 -11.57
CA GLY A 91 -14.55 -7.36 -11.63
C GLY A 91 -13.94 -5.96 -11.80
N LEU A 92 -14.76 -4.91 -11.91
CA LEU A 92 -14.31 -3.52 -12.00
C LEU A 92 -14.44 -2.82 -10.63
N THR A 93 -13.56 -1.85 -10.40
CA THR A 93 -13.78 -0.86 -9.34
C THR A 93 -14.75 0.18 -9.85
N VAL A 94 -15.84 0.43 -9.13
CA VAL A 94 -16.80 1.49 -9.45
C VAL A 94 -16.63 2.61 -8.45
N MET A 95 -16.35 3.82 -8.94
CA MET A 95 -16.39 5.05 -8.16
C MET A 95 -17.68 5.78 -8.49
N GLU A 96 -18.49 6.10 -7.48
CA GLU A 96 -19.74 6.85 -7.65
C GLU A 96 -19.81 8.01 -6.66
N LEU A 97 -20.48 9.10 -7.05
CA LEU A 97 -20.77 10.18 -6.11
C LEU A 97 -21.82 9.76 -5.10
N VAL A 98 -21.60 10.13 -3.83
CA VAL A 98 -22.61 9.97 -2.78
C VAL A 98 -23.78 10.91 -3.09
N SER A 99 -25.01 10.46 -2.79
CA SER A 99 -26.22 11.25 -3.04
C SER A 99 -26.11 12.67 -2.45
N GLY A 100 -26.37 13.68 -3.29
CA GLY A 100 -26.30 15.10 -2.90
C GLY A 100 -24.90 15.72 -2.95
N ALA A 101 -23.84 14.95 -3.24
CA ALA A 101 -22.49 15.48 -3.37
C ALA A 101 -22.28 16.37 -4.62
N SER A 102 -23.13 16.19 -5.64
CA SER A 102 -23.16 17.04 -6.84
C SER A 102 -24.52 16.93 -7.53
N SER A 103 -24.87 17.94 -8.34
CA SER A 103 -25.96 17.83 -9.32
C SER A 103 -25.54 17.05 -10.57
N ALA A 104 -24.23 16.82 -10.78
CA ALA A 104 -23.72 16.00 -11.86
C ALA A 104 -23.83 14.52 -11.48
N ASN A 105 -24.47 13.72 -12.34
CA ASN A 105 -24.48 12.28 -12.19
C ASN A 105 -23.15 11.72 -12.70
N THR A 106 -22.31 11.19 -11.80
CA THR A 106 -20.96 10.69 -12.14
C THR A 106 -20.74 9.30 -11.55
N GLU A 107 -20.39 8.36 -12.43
CA GLU A 107 -19.93 7.01 -12.10
C GLU A 107 -18.78 6.64 -13.03
N TRP A 108 -17.65 6.20 -12.47
CA TRP A 108 -16.54 5.68 -13.26
C TRP A 108 -16.30 4.21 -12.94
N ARG A 109 -16.20 3.41 -13.99
CA ARG A 109 -15.86 1.99 -13.94
C ARG A 109 -14.39 1.85 -14.30
N LEU A 110 -13.56 1.60 -13.31
CA LEU A 110 -12.11 1.61 -13.40
C LEU A 110 -11.58 0.18 -13.55
N LYS A 111 -10.68 0.01 -14.52
CA LYS A 111 -9.91 -1.20 -14.81
C LYS A 111 -8.45 -0.80 -14.96
N ASN A 112 -7.53 -1.58 -14.41
CA ASN A 112 -6.09 -1.30 -14.49
C ASN A 112 -5.78 0.17 -14.14
N VAL A 113 -6.30 0.61 -12.99
CA VAL A 113 -6.05 1.95 -12.45
C VAL A 113 -5.56 1.74 -11.04
N GLU A 114 -4.36 2.23 -10.75
CA GLU A 114 -3.71 2.07 -9.46
C GLU A 114 -4.17 3.16 -8.49
N ARG A 115 -4.44 4.38 -8.98
CA ARG A 115 -4.71 5.56 -8.14
C ARG A 115 -5.94 6.33 -8.58
N VAL A 116 -6.68 6.83 -7.59
CA VAL A 116 -7.63 7.94 -7.78
C VAL A 116 -7.18 9.10 -6.90
N SER A 117 -6.82 10.22 -7.51
CA SER A 117 -6.45 11.45 -6.79
C SER A 117 -7.70 12.29 -6.55
N PHE A 118 -7.81 12.86 -5.36
CA PHE A 118 -8.86 13.76 -4.90
C PHE A 118 -8.24 15.10 -4.50
N ASP A 119 -9.08 16.11 -4.25
CA ASP A 119 -8.61 17.43 -3.79
C ASP A 119 -7.95 17.37 -2.39
N ASP A 120 -8.29 16.36 -1.61
CA ASP A 120 -7.87 16.17 -0.22
C ASP A 120 -7.02 14.91 0.01
N GLY A 121 -6.58 14.19 -1.03
CA GLY A 121 -5.70 13.03 -0.89
C GLY A 121 -5.84 12.05 -2.05
N ALA A 122 -5.42 10.80 -1.86
CA ALA A 122 -5.51 9.78 -2.91
C ALA A 122 -5.95 8.42 -2.38
N VAL A 123 -6.56 7.62 -3.24
CA VAL A 123 -6.91 6.22 -2.97
C VAL A 123 -6.08 5.32 -3.86
N ALA A 124 -5.42 4.33 -3.26
CA ALA A 124 -4.78 3.23 -3.97
C ALA A 124 -5.76 2.06 -4.17
N LEU A 125 -5.71 1.44 -5.35
CA LEU A 125 -6.60 0.36 -5.78
C LEU A 125 -5.87 -0.97 -6.08
N ASP A 126 -4.54 -0.94 -6.17
CA ASP A 126 -3.65 -2.06 -6.46
C ASP A 126 -3.32 -2.84 -5.17
N LEU A 127 -4.36 -3.41 -4.59
CA LEU A 127 -4.35 -4.01 -3.25
C LEU A 127 -4.27 -5.54 -3.26
N THR A 128 -3.91 -6.16 -4.38
CA THR A 128 -3.51 -7.58 -4.34
C THR A 128 -2.17 -7.72 -3.61
N PRO A 129 -1.86 -8.88 -2.99
CA PRO A 129 -0.65 -9.05 -2.19
C PRO A 129 0.67 -8.78 -2.92
N THR A 130 0.67 -8.80 -4.25
CA THR A 130 1.84 -8.59 -5.10
C THR A 130 1.97 -7.16 -5.65
N GLN A 131 0.92 -6.35 -5.54
CA GLN A 131 0.88 -4.97 -5.99
C GLN A 131 1.35 -3.99 -4.90
N ALA A 132 1.65 -2.74 -5.27
CA ALA A 132 2.40 -1.83 -4.41
C ALA A 132 1.63 -1.45 -3.15
N ALA A 133 0.36 -1.05 -3.26
CA ALA A 133 -0.44 -0.73 -2.08
C ALA A 133 -0.78 -1.97 -1.23
N GLY A 134 -0.94 -3.14 -1.86
CA GLY A 134 -1.08 -4.40 -1.14
C GLY A 134 0.16 -4.73 -0.30
N LYS A 135 1.36 -4.64 -0.89
CA LYS A 135 2.63 -4.81 -0.17
C LYS A 135 2.80 -3.78 0.94
N ALA A 136 2.43 -2.52 0.70
CA ALA A 136 2.45 -1.48 1.72
C ALA A 136 1.57 -1.85 2.92
N ALA A 137 0.32 -2.26 2.65
CA ALA A 137 -0.61 -2.65 3.69
C ALA A 137 -0.11 -3.85 4.50
N LEU A 138 0.45 -4.86 3.82
CA LEU A 138 1.02 -6.05 4.45
C LEU A 138 2.20 -5.71 5.36
N LEU A 139 3.14 -4.90 4.87
CA LEU A 139 4.33 -4.53 5.64
C LEU A 139 3.97 -3.64 6.83
N ILE A 140 3.08 -2.66 6.65
CA ILE A 140 2.57 -1.82 7.75
C ILE A 140 1.89 -2.69 8.80
N GLY A 141 1.01 -3.60 8.37
CA GLY A 141 0.30 -4.54 9.25
C GLY A 141 1.26 -5.35 10.12
N ALA A 142 2.26 -5.99 9.51
CA ALA A 142 3.19 -6.83 10.25
C ALA A 142 4.18 -6.04 11.13
N ALA A 143 4.67 -4.88 10.66
CA ALA A 143 5.69 -4.11 11.37
C ALA A 143 5.12 -3.18 12.45
N ALA A 144 3.95 -2.58 12.20
CA ALA A 144 3.39 -1.51 13.02
C ALA A 144 1.91 -1.72 13.41
N GLY A 145 1.31 -2.85 13.04
CA GLY A 145 -0.08 -3.19 13.33
C GLY A 145 -1.08 -2.56 12.37
N ALA A 146 -2.24 -3.22 12.19
CA ALA A 146 -3.27 -2.84 11.23
C ALA A 146 -3.81 -1.40 11.43
N ALA A 147 -3.86 -0.92 12.68
CA ALA A 147 -4.33 0.43 12.99
C ALA A 147 -3.50 1.54 12.33
N THR A 148 -2.22 1.28 12.04
CA THR A 148 -1.31 2.24 11.40
C THR A 148 -1.71 2.56 9.96
N LEU A 149 -2.51 1.72 9.30
CA LEU A 149 -3.03 1.99 7.96
C LEU A 149 -3.89 3.25 7.88
N LYS A 150 -4.43 3.71 9.02
CA LYS A 150 -5.21 4.96 9.11
C LYS A 150 -4.34 6.21 9.13
N ASP A 151 -3.03 6.08 9.35
CA ASP A 151 -2.09 7.19 9.21
C ASP A 151 -1.76 7.39 7.73
N GLN A 152 -2.43 8.37 7.13
CA GLN A 152 -2.41 8.59 5.69
C GLN A 152 -1.02 8.99 5.17
N LEU A 153 -0.23 9.72 5.97
CA LEU A 153 1.13 10.12 5.61
C LEU A 153 2.06 8.91 5.60
N THR A 154 1.99 8.10 6.65
CA THR A 154 2.76 6.85 6.71
C THR A 154 2.38 5.90 5.58
N THR A 155 1.09 5.65 5.40
CA THR A 155 0.58 4.78 4.35
C THR A 155 1.04 5.26 2.98
N GLY A 156 0.94 6.57 2.71
CA GLY A 156 1.39 7.15 1.45
C GLY A 156 2.90 7.04 1.23
N ALA A 157 3.72 7.21 2.26
CA ALA A 157 5.17 7.02 2.16
C ALA A 157 5.53 5.58 1.81
N VAL A 158 4.88 4.60 2.44
CA VAL A 158 5.15 3.17 2.18
C VAL A 158 4.64 2.75 0.80
N ILE A 159 3.47 3.25 0.37
CA ILE A 159 2.95 3.01 -0.99
C ILE A 159 3.95 3.49 -2.04
N ARG A 160 4.42 4.75 -1.93
CA ARG A 160 5.40 5.32 -2.87
C ARG A 160 6.72 4.55 -2.90
N TYR A 161 7.14 4.00 -1.76
CA TYR A 161 8.30 3.11 -1.73
C TYR A 161 8.08 1.86 -2.59
N PHE A 162 6.91 1.22 -2.48
CA PHE A 162 6.59 0.04 -3.30
C PHE A 162 6.30 0.36 -4.76
N ASP A 163 5.81 1.56 -5.08
CA ASP A 163 5.64 2.04 -6.46
C ASP A 163 6.97 2.07 -7.22
N SER A 164 8.11 2.20 -6.53
CA SER A 164 9.44 2.12 -7.13
C SER A 164 9.89 0.69 -7.52
N GLY A 165 9.03 -0.32 -7.31
CA GLY A 165 9.29 -1.71 -7.66
C GLY A 165 9.88 -2.56 -6.54
N ALA A 166 9.92 -2.05 -5.31
CA ALA A 166 10.47 -2.77 -4.16
C ALA A 166 9.76 -4.12 -3.89
N SER A 167 10.53 -5.09 -3.39
CA SER A 167 9.99 -6.32 -2.81
C SER A 167 9.64 -6.13 -1.33
N LEU A 168 8.80 -7.02 -0.79
CA LEU A 168 8.53 -7.03 0.67
C LEU A 168 9.82 -7.22 1.48
N LEU A 169 10.80 -7.96 0.95
CA LEU A 169 12.10 -8.14 1.58
C LEU A 169 12.89 -6.84 1.63
N ASP A 170 12.87 -6.04 0.55
CA ASP A 170 13.55 -4.74 0.53
C ASP A 170 12.94 -3.81 1.58
N GLY A 171 11.60 -3.75 1.64
CA GLY A 171 10.90 -2.96 2.64
C GLY A 171 11.21 -3.42 4.07
N ALA A 172 11.13 -4.72 4.35
CA ALA A 172 11.47 -5.27 5.66
C ALA A 172 12.94 -5.00 6.04
N THR A 173 13.85 -5.11 5.08
CA THR A 173 15.28 -4.80 5.26
C THR A 173 15.48 -3.33 5.63
N ALA A 174 14.79 -2.40 4.94
CA ALA A 174 14.85 -0.97 5.27
C ALA A 174 14.38 -0.68 6.71
N LEU A 175 13.33 -1.36 7.19
CA LEU A 175 12.83 -1.19 8.55
C LEU A 175 13.75 -1.77 9.63
N VAL A 176 14.37 -2.92 9.36
CA VAL A 176 15.33 -3.52 10.28
C VAL A 176 16.60 -2.68 10.35
N ASN A 177 17.17 -2.30 9.19
CA ASN A 177 18.42 -1.54 9.12
C ASN A 177 18.30 -0.12 9.68
N SER A 178 17.10 0.48 9.62
CA SER A 178 16.85 1.79 10.25
C SER A 178 16.69 1.73 11.77
N GLY A 179 16.68 0.52 12.36
CA GLY A 179 16.48 0.32 13.81
C GLY A 179 15.02 0.50 14.26
N ILE A 180 14.09 0.76 13.34
CA ILE A 180 12.67 0.96 13.66
C ILE A 180 12.07 -0.29 14.28
N ILE A 181 12.36 -1.46 13.69
CA ILE A 181 11.84 -2.73 14.19
C ILE A 181 12.31 -2.98 15.61
N ALA A 182 13.60 -2.76 15.91
CA ALA A 182 14.12 -2.86 17.27
C ALA A 182 13.45 -1.85 18.23
N SER A 183 13.20 -0.63 17.76
CA SER A 183 12.50 0.40 18.53
C SER A 183 11.07 -0.01 18.89
N PHE A 184 10.31 -0.54 17.94
CA PHE A 184 8.93 -0.99 18.16
C PHE A 184 8.86 -2.27 18.99
N ALA A 185 9.86 -3.13 18.85
CA ALA A 185 9.99 -4.36 19.62
C ALA A 185 10.37 -4.10 21.08
N GLY A 186 10.96 -2.94 21.38
CA GLY A 186 11.49 -2.62 22.70
C GLY A 186 12.86 -3.26 22.98
N GLY A 187 13.52 -3.77 21.93
CA GLY A 187 14.80 -4.49 22.00
C GLY A 187 15.22 -4.96 20.62
N SER A 188 16.53 -5.12 20.40
CA SER A 188 17.09 -5.62 19.14
C SER A 188 17.22 -7.14 19.07
N ASP A 189 16.89 -7.85 20.16
CA ASP A 189 16.97 -9.30 20.22
C ASP A 189 15.80 -9.99 19.49
N ASN A 190 16.00 -11.27 19.17
CA ASN A 190 15.05 -12.06 18.39
C ASN A 190 13.73 -12.35 19.13
N THR A 191 13.75 -12.43 20.46
CA THR A 191 12.52 -12.61 21.24
C THR A 191 11.66 -11.35 21.22
N SER A 192 12.27 -10.17 21.37
CA SER A 192 11.59 -8.88 21.23
C SER A 192 10.97 -8.72 19.84
N PHE A 193 11.72 -9.08 18.79
CA PHE A 193 11.21 -9.08 17.40
C PHE A 193 10.00 -9.99 17.23
N VAL A 194 10.08 -11.26 17.68
CA VAL A 194 8.96 -12.22 17.60
C VAL A 194 7.73 -11.71 18.34
N ASN A 195 7.91 -11.14 19.54
CA ASN A 195 6.81 -10.56 20.32
C ASN A 195 6.13 -9.37 19.61
N LEU A 196 6.90 -8.55 18.89
CA LEU A 196 6.36 -7.45 18.07
C LEU A 196 5.46 -7.98 16.96
N VAL A 197 6.02 -8.82 16.08
CA VAL A 197 5.30 -9.27 14.88
C VAL A 197 4.10 -10.12 15.24
N TYR A 198 4.20 -10.95 16.28
CA TYR A 198 3.07 -11.76 16.75
C TYR A 198 1.95 -10.87 17.31
N ARG A 199 2.29 -9.85 18.11
CA ARG A 199 1.31 -8.88 18.61
C ARG A 199 0.61 -8.12 17.49
N ASN A 200 1.36 -7.74 16.46
CA ASN A 200 0.79 -6.99 15.34
C ASN A 200 -0.13 -7.85 14.44
N LEU A 201 0.04 -9.17 14.45
CA LEU A 201 -0.80 -10.10 13.68
C LEU A 201 -2.01 -10.62 14.46
N PHE A 202 -1.86 -10.81 15.77
CA PHE A 202 -2.82 -11.56 16.58
C PHE A 202 -3.37 -10.79 17.78
N ASP A 203 -3.00 -9.51 17.94
CA ASP A 203 -3.36 -8.66 19.10
C ASP A 203 -3.00 -9.26 20.47
N ALA A 204 -2.05 -10.19 20.49
CA ALA A 204 -1.65 -10.94 21.69
C ALA A 204 -0.14 -11.19 21.70
N LEU A 205 0.42 -11.53 22.86
CA LEU A 205 1.77 -12.08 22.90
C LEU A 205 1.74 -13.59 22.66
N PRO A 206 2.78 -14.17 22.03
CA PRO A 206 2.91 -15.61 21.93
C PRO A 206 3.10 -16.21 23.33
N SER A 207 2.79 -17.50 23.48
CA SER A 207 3.22 -18.24 24.66
C SER A 207 4.76 -18.31 24.72
N THR A 208 5.33 -18.52 25.90
CA THR A 208 6.79 -18.63 26.08
C THR A 208 7.41 -19.71 25.19
N ALA A 209 6.72 -20.84 25.01
CA ALA A 209 7.18 -21.93 24.15
C ALA A 209 7.21 -21.53 22.66
N VAL A 210 6.14 -20.88 22.17
CA VAL A 210 6.07 -20.40 20.79
C VAL A 210 7.09 -19.29 20.53
N ALA A 211 7.27 -18.37 21.48
CA ALA A 211 8.27 -17.32 21.38
C ALA A 211 9.69 -17.89 21.24
N ALA A 212 10.03 -18.89 22.07
CA ALA A 212 11.34 -19.54 22.03
C ALA A 212 11.55 -20.33 20.73
N GLU A 213 10.53 -21.03 20.24
CA GLU A 213 10.59 -21.76 18.98
C GLU A 213 10.86 -20.82 17.80
N LEU A 214 10.07 -19.75 17.67
CA LEU A 214 10.25 -18.78 16.58
C LEU A 214 11.58 -18.01 16.71
N ALA A 215 12.01 -17.65 17.91
CA ALA A 215 13.29 -17.00 18.14
C ALA A 215 14.46 -17.92 17.73
N SER A 216 14.35 -19.23 17.98
CA SER A 216 15.39 -20.19 17.61
C SER A 216 15.67 -20.25 16.11
N LEU A 217 14.66 -19.99 15.27
CA LEU A 217 14.81 -19.91 13.80
C LEU A 217 15.64 -18.68 13.37
N LEU A 218 15.66 -17.63 14.18
CA LEU A 218 16.50 -16.45 13.96
C LEU A 218 17.90 -16.69 14.55
N ASP A 219 17.98 -17.27 15.75
CA ASP A 219 19.24 -17.55 16.45
C ASP A 219 20.13 -18.54 15.68
N ASN A 220 19.52 -19.52 15.00
CA ASN A 220 20.23 -20.49 14.16
C ASN A 220 20.43 -20.01 12.71
N ASN A 221 20.10 -18.75 12.41
CA ASN A 221 20.21 -18.12 11.09
C ASN A 221 19.38 -18.77 9.96
N THR A 222 18.31 -19.52 10.29
CA THR A 222 17.33 -19.97 9.28
C THR A 222 16.61 -18.77 8.65
N TYR A 223 16.33 -17.76 9.46
CA TYR A 223 15.83 -16.46 9.02
C TYR A 223 16.69 -15.32 9.58
N THR A 224 16.71 -14.20 8.88
CA THR A 224 17.03 -12.90 9.47
C THR A 224 15.73 -12.25 9.94
N GLN A 225 15.81 -11.22 10.79
CA GLN A 225 14.60 -10.45 11.16
C GLN A 225 13.90 -9.87 9.92
N ALA A 226 14.66 -9.42 8.92
CA ALA A 226 14.11 -8.89 7.68
C ALA A 226 13.40 -9.97 6.84
N SER A 227 14.03 -11.15 6.66
CA SER A 227 13.41 -12.22 5.88
C SER A 227 12.20 -12.84 6.59
N MET A 228 12.24 -12.94 7.93
CA MET A 228 11.08 -13.36 8.71
C MET A 228 9.96 -12.33 8.67
N LEU A 229 10.24 -11.03 8.81
CA LEU A 229 9.24 -9.97 8.71
C LEU A 229 8.56 -9.97 7.34
N ALA A 230 9.33 -10.10 6.25
CA ALA A 230 8.77 -10.19 4.90
C ALA A 230 7.89 -11.43 4.71
N ALA A 231 8.31 -12.58 5.25
CA ALA A 231 7.51 -13.81 5.19
C ALA A 231 6.20 -13.67 5.99
N ILE A 232 6.28 -13.13 7.22
CA ILE A 232 5.13 -12.88 8.09
C ILE A 232 4.17 -11.88 7.45
N ALA A 233 4.68 -10.81 6.84
CA ALA A 233 3.87 -9.82 6.14
C ALA A 233 3.00 -10.46 5.04
N GLY A 234 3.52 -11.47 4.32
CA GLY A 234 2.78 -12.18 3.28
C GLY A 234 1.75 -13.20 3.76
N LEU A 235 1.70 -13.54 5.05
CA LEU A 235 0.81 -14.59 5.57
C LEU A 235 -0.67 -14.24 5.40
N GLN A 236 -1.50 -15.26 5.18
CA GLN A 236 -2.95 -15.10 5.16
C GLN A 236 -3.48 -14.51 6.47
N ALA A 237 -2.90 -14.91 7.62
CA ALA A 237 -3.27 -14.33 8.92
C ALA A 237 -3.10 -12.81 8.97
N ASN A 238 -2.03 -12.27 8.37
CA ASN A 238 -1.83 -10.82 8.28
C ASN A 238 -2.83 -10.18 7.30
N GLN A 239 -3.05 -10.80 6.14
CA GLN A 239 -4.05 -10.34 5.16
C GLN A 239 -5.46 -10.23 5.77
N ASP A 240 -5.85 -11.22 6.57
CA ASP A 240 -7.12 -11.25 7.28
C ASP A 240 -7.17 -10.16 8.35
N HIS A 241 -6.10 -10.02 9.14
CA HIS A 241 -6.02 -9.04 10.22
C HIS A 241 -6.08 -7.59 9.72
N ILE A 242 -5.42 -7.27 8.61
CA ILE A 242 -5.51 -5.95 7.96
C ILE A 242 -6.77 -5.77 7.10
N GLN A 243 -7.59 -6.83 6.97
CA GLN A 243 -8.78 -6.85 6.13
C GLN A 243 -8.48 -6.49 4.67
N LEU A 244 -7.44 -7.09 4.09
CA LEU A 244 -6.96 -6.75 2.74
C LEU A 244 -8.06 -6.90 1.68
N VAL A 245 -8.94 -7.89 1.81
CA VAL A 245 -10.11 -8.07 0.92
C VAL A 245 -11.09 -6.89 1.03
N GLY A 246 -11.28 -6.36 2.23
CA GLY A 246 -12.08 -5.15 2.44
C GLY A 246 -11.44 -3.93 1.78
N LEU A 247 -10.13 -3.77 1.95
CA LEU A 247 -9.36 -2.70 1.28
C LEU A 247 -9.43 -2.81 -0.24
N GLN A 248 -9.35 -4.02 -0.81
CA GLN A 248 -9.51 -4.23 -2.26
C GLN A 248 -10.87 -3.76 -2.79
N THR A 249 -11.89 -3.66 -1.92
CA THR A 249 -13.20 -3.10 -2.27
C THR A 249 -13.25 -1.59 -2.09
N SER A 250 -12.77 -1.06 -0.96
CA SER A 250 -12.88 0.36 -0.61
C SER A 250 -11.76 1.26 -1.18
N GLY A 251 -10.67 0.64 -1.63
CA GLY A 251 -9.38 1.26 -1.78
C GLY A 251 -8.72 1.62 -0.43
N LEU A 252 -7.43 1.98 -0.49
CA LEU A 252 -6.64 2.41 0.67
C LEU A 252 -6.32 3.91 0.52
N TYR A 253 -6.85 4.72 1.43
CA TYR A 253 -6.70 6.18 1.39
C TYR A 253 -5.38 6.65 2.02
N PHE A 254 -4.72 7.61 1.39
CA PHE A 254 -3.40 8.11 1.79
C PHE A 254 -3.14 9.56 1.35
N LEU A 255 -2.04 10.14 1.88
CA LEU A 255 -1.53 11.48 1.56
C LEU A 255 -0.12 11.44 0.95
#